data_AF-A0A449IRW4-F1
#
_entry.id   AF-A0A449IRW4-F1
#
_cell.length_a   1.000
_cell.length_b   1.000
_cell.length_c   1.000
_cell.angle_alpha   90.00
_cell.angle_beta   90.00
_cell.angle_gamma   90.00
#
_symmetry.space_group_name_H-M   'P 1'
#
loop_
_entity.id
_entity.type
_entity.pdbx_description
1 polymer ?
#
loop_
_entity_poly.entity_id
_entity_poly.type
_entity_poly.pdbx_seq_one_letter_code
_entity_poly.pdbx_strand_id
1 'polypeptide(L)'
;MSDNLPDDLAALKQLLAQMQSKVVLLEEENALLRQRLFGRKSEQTADPATPQLLLFNEAESIDTPAPVEADEEVVAPTKRRGKRKPLSADLPRIEVIHELSEHELTCACGCRRHAIGEETSEQLEIVPMQIPTSDAACLDR
;
A
#
# COMPACT_ATOMS: atom_id res chain seq x y z
N MET A 1 19.63 -27.38 31.71
CA MET A 1 20.62 -26.51 31.03
C MET A 1 21.35 -25.66 32.07
N SER A 2 21.91 -26.28 33.12
CA SER A 2 22.45 -25.56 34.28
C SER A 2 23.66 -26.28 34.90
N ASP A 3 24.42 -27.01 34.08
CA ASP A 3 25.37 -28.00 34.60
C ASP A 3 26.84 -27.61 34.40
N ASN A 4 27.14 -26.34 34.07
CA ASN A 4 28.52 -25.84 33.96
C ASN A 4 28.60 -24.34 34.31
N LEU A 5 28.32 -24.00 35.56
CA LEU A 5 28.59 -22.65 36.07
C LEU A 5 29.92 -22.67 36.84
N PRO A 6 30.86 -21.75 36.55
CA PRO A 6 32.10 -21.67 37.33
C PRO A 6 31.80 -21.33 38.80
N ASP A 7 32.47 -21.98 39.75
CA ASP A 7 32.31 -21.67 41.19
C ASP A 7 33.13 -20.46 41.65
N ASP A 8 34.03 -19.94 40.79
CA ASP A 8 34.82 -18.76 41.10
C ASP A 8 34.00 -17.47 40.93
N LEU A 9 33.97 -16.64 41.97
CA LEU A 9 33.29 -15.34 41.98
C LEU A 9 33.76 -14.41 40.86
N ALA A 10 35.05 -14.46 40.50
CA ALA A 10 35.57 -13.64 39.41
C ALA A 10 35.04 -14.11 38.04
N ALA A 11 35.06 -15.43 37.81
CA ALA A 11 34.54 -16.04 36.59
C ALA A 11 33.02 -15.84 36.45
N LEU A 12 32.26 -15.92 37.55
CA LEU A 12 30.81 -15.64 37.57
C LEU A 12 30.49 -14.20 37.19
N LYS A 13 31.25 -13.23 37.71
CA LYS A 13 31.06 -11.81 37.36
C LYS A 13 31.34 -11.55 35.89
N GLN A 14 32.37 -12.19 35.33
CA GLN A 14 32.69 -12.09 33.90
C GLN A 14 31.60 -12.70 33.03
N LEU A 15 31.09 -13.87 33.40
CA LEU A 15 29.99 -14.53 32.68
C LEU A 15 28.72 -13.68 32.73
N LEU A 16 28.38 -13.10 33.88
CA LEU A 16 27.24 -12.19 34.02
C LEU A 16 27.39 -10.96 33.13
N ALA A 17 28.57 -10.34 33.09
CA ALA A 17 28.82 -9.21 32.21
C ALA A 17 28.68 -9.58 30.72
N GLN A 18 29.16 -10.75 30.32
CA GLN A 18 29.00 -11.27 28.96
C GLN A 18 27.55 -11.59 28.60
N MET A 19 26.78 -12.14 29.54
CA MET A 19 25.36 -12.41 29.32
C MET A 19 24.55 -11.11 29.26
N GLN A 20 24.86 -10.13 30.11
CA GLN A 20 24.22 -8.81 30.05
C GLN A 20 24.50 -8.10 28.73
N SER A 21 25.74 -8.12 28.24
CA SER A 21 26.06 -7.52 26.94
C SER A 21 25.33 -8.22 25.79
N LYS A 22 25.23 -9.56 25.85
CA LYS A 22 24.48 -10.33 24.85
C LYS A 22 22.99 -10.06 24.89
N VAL A 23 22.41 -9.88 26.08
CA VAL A 23 20.99 -9.51 26.23
C VAL A 23 20.73 -8.15 25.58
N VAL A 24 21.56 -7.14 25.86
CA VAL A 24 21.40 -5.81 25.26
C VAL A 24 21.46 -5.87 23.73
N LEU A 25 22.44 -6.57 23.16
CA LEU A 25 22.55 -6.75 21.71
C LEU A 25 21.32 -7.42 21.11
N LEU A 26 20.82 -8.49 21.75
CA LEU A 26 19.63 -9.19 21.28
C LEU A 26 18.36 -8.35 21.41
N GLU A 27 18.24 -7.52 22.45
CA GLU A 27 17.13 -6.60 22.63
C GLU A 27 17.12 -5.51 21.54
N GLU A 28 18.28 -4.96 21.20
CA GLU A 28 18.45 -4.01 20.09
C GLU A 28 18.07 -4.62 18.75
N GLU A 29 18.55 -5.83 18.45
CA GLU A 29 18.16 -6.58 17.25
C GLU A 29 16.66 -6.84 17.19
N ASN A 30 16.05 -7.23 18.31
CA ASN A 30 14.60 -7.48 18.37
C ASN A 30 13.80 -6.20 18.16
N ALA A 31 14.24 -5.07 18.73
CA ALA A 31 13.62 -3.78 18.53
C ALA A 31 13.66 -3.36 17.05
N LEU A 32 14.81 -3.52 16.39
CA LEU A 32 14.97 -3.25 14.96
C LEU A 32 14.08 -4.14 14.10
N LEU A 33 14.01 -5.44 14.39
CA LEU A 33 13.14 -6.37 13.66
C LEU A 33 11.65 -6.03 13.85
N ARG A 34 11.23 -5.70 15.07
CA ARG A 34 9.86 -5.28 15.35
C ARG A 34 9.50 -4.00 14.61
N GLN A 35 10.41 -3.03 14.58
CA GLN A 35 10.20 -1.80 13.81
C GLN A 35 10.12 -2.07 12.30
N ARG A 36 10.95 -2.97 11.75
CA ARG A 36 10.87 -3.33 10.32
C ARG A 36 9.60 -4.06 9.95
N LEU A 37 9.16 -5.02 10.77
CA LEU A 37 8.00 -5.87 10.46
C LEU A 37 6.67 -5.20 10.80
N PHE A 38 6.62 -4.42 11.88
CA PHE A 38 5.39 -3.86 12.44
C PHE A 38 5.43 -2.33 12.59
N GLY A 39 6.47 -1.67 12.07
CA GLY A 39 6.55 -0.21 12.02
C GLY A 39 5.49 0.41 11.12
N ARG A 40 5.37 1.73 11.19
CA ARG A 40 4.41 2.46 10.36
C ARG A 40 4.75 2.25 8.89
N LYS A 41 3.75 1.92 8.07
CA LYS A 41 3.93 1.68 6.62
C LYS A 41 4.53 2.89 5.88
N SER A 42 4.37 4.10 6.42
CA SER A 42 4.98 5.33 5.90
C SER A 42 6.48 5.44 6.19
N GLU A 43 6.97 4.73 7.21
CA GLU A 43 8.39 4.67 7.57
C GLU A 43 9.06 3.40 7.06
N GLN A 44 8.45 2.71 6.08
CA GLN A 44 9.05 1.51 5.48
C GLN A 44 10.36 1.93 4.81
N THR A 45 11.43 1.81 5.59
CA THR A 45 12.77 2.23 5.20
C THR A 45 13.09 1.48 3.94
N ALA A 46 13.55 2.20 2.91
CA ALA A 46 13.94 1.60 1.66
C ALA A 46 14.95 0.48 1.93
N ASP A 47 14.49 -0.76 1.88
CA ASP A 47 15.35 -1.91 1.99
C ASP A 47 16.21 -1.91 0.72
N PRO A 48 17.55 -2.05 0.81
CA PRO A 48 18.38 -2.19 -0.39
C PRO A 48 17.93 -3.36 -1.30
N ALA A 49 17.16 -4.32 -0.78
CA ALA A 49 16.53 -5.38 -1.58
C ALA A 49 15.26 -4.94 -2.35
N THR A 50 14.60 -3.84 -1.97
CA THR A 50 13.40 -3.31 -2.65
C THR A 50 13.54 -1.82 -3.00
N PRO A 51 14.47 -1.47 -3.93
CA PRO A 51 14.69 -0.10 -4.37
C PRO A 51 13.47 0.55 -5.03
N GLN A 52 12.45 -0.22 -5.43
CA GLN A 52 11.21 0.32 -5.99
C GLN A 52 10.36 1.12 -4.99
N LEU A 53 10.52 0.92 -3.67
CA LEU A 53 9.76 1.69 -2.67
C LEU A 53 10.14 3.18 -2.66
N LEU A 54 11.39 3.52 -3.01
CA LEU A 54 11.85 4.90 -3.13
C LEU A 54 11.17 5.67 -4.27
N LEU A 55 10.69 4.97 -5.31
CA LEU A 55 10.05 5.60 -6.48
C LEU A 55 8.71 6.27 -6.13
N PHE A 56 8.10 5.94 -5.00
CA PHE A 56 6.80 6.47 -4.58
C PHE A 56 6.90 7.56 -3.50
N ASN A 57 8.10 7.87 -3.01
CA ASN A 57 8.34 8.92 -2.01
C ASN A 57 8.81 10.25 -2.62
N GLU A 58 8.38 10.57 -3.85
CA GLU A 58 8.76 11.83 -4.51
C GLU A 58 8.31 13.07 -3.72
N ALA A 59 7.15 13.02 -3.03
CA ALA A 59 6.63 14.14 -2.24
C ALA A 59 7.55 14.55 -1.07
N GLU A 60 8.11 13.58 -0.34
CA GLU A 60 9.03 13.85 0.77
C GLU A 60 10.41 14.33 0.30
N SER A 61 10.81 13.98 -0.93
CA SER A 61 12.07 14.48 -1.52
C SER A 61 12.02 15.97 -1.87
N ILE A 62 10.82 16.51 -2.10
CA ILE A 62 10.59 17.91 -2.45
C ILE A 62 10.54 18.78 -1.18
N ASP A 63 10.15 18.22 -0.03
CA ASP A 63 10.04 18.90 1.26
C ASP A 63 11.39 19.09 1.98
N THR A 64 12.49 19.27 1.26
CA THR A 64 13.71 19.81 1.89
C THR A 64 13.45 21.27 2.25
N PRO A 65 13.33 21.64 3.54
CA PRO A 65 12.98 23.00 3.88
C PRO A 65 14.19 23.90 3.59
N ALA A 66 14.09 24.70 2.53
CA ALA A 66 14.83 25.95 2.48
C ALA A 66 14.41 26.80 3.69
N PRO A 67 15.32 27.54 4.35
CA PRO A 67 14.95 28.41 5.45
C PRO A 67 14.15 29.59 4.88
N VAL A 68 12.83 29.42 4.78
CA VAL A 68 11.88 30.49 4.51
C VAL A 68 11.30 30.96 5.83
N GLU A 69 11.48 32.25 6.10
CA GLU A 69 10.88 32.92 7.25
C GLU A 69 9.37 32.69 7.24
N ALA A 70 8.88 32.17 8.36
CA ALA A 70 7.50 31.74 8.52
C ALA A 70 6.58 32.94 8.73
N ASP A 71 5.97 33.43 7.66
CA ASP A 71 4.67 34.08 7.75
C ASP A 71 3.62 32.96 7.87
N GLU A 72 3.18 32.70 9.10
CA GLU A 72 2.10 31.75 9.40
C GLU A 72 0.76 32.26 8.85
N GLU A 73 0.50 32.02 7.56
CA GLU A 73 -0.85 32.08 7.02
C GLU A 73 -1.64 30.89 7.57
N VAL A 74 -2.61 31.20 8.45
CA VAL A 74 -3.56 30.23 9.00
C VAL A 74 -4.41 29.67 7.86
N VAL A 75 -3.99 28.52 7.32
CA VAL A 75 -4.74 27.78 6.31
C VAL A 75 -6.03 27.27 6.97
N ALA A 76 -7.16 27.89 6.60
CA ALA A 76 -8.46 27.45 7.05
C ALA A 76 -8.69 25.97 6.68
N PRO A 77 -9.30 25.15 7.58
CA PRO A 77 -9.51 23.74 7.32
C PRO A 77 -10.37 23.55 6.06
N THR A 78 -9.76 22.97 5.03
CA THR A 78 -10.46 22.65 3.77
C THR A 78 -11.63 21.72 4.07
N LYS A 79 -12.82 22.06 3.57
CA LYS A 79 -14.03 21.25 3.74
C LYS A 79 -13.73 19.80 3.32
N ARG A 80 -14.05 18.84 4.19
CA ARG A 80 -13.96 17.41 3.88
C ARG A 80 -14.64 17.16 2.54
N ARG A 81 -13.92 16.56 1.59
CA ARG A 81 -14.45 16.24 0.25
C ARG A 81 -15.78 15.50 0.45
N GLY A 82 -16.87 16.09 -0.05
CA GLY A 82 -18.20 15.50 0.04
C GLY A 82 -18.28 14.14 -0.66
N LYS A 83 -19.40 13.44 -0.49
CA LYS A 83 -19.69 12.19 -1.24
C LYS A 83 -19.45 12.43 -2.73
N ARG A 84 -18.82 11.46 -3.42
CA ARG A 84 -18.57 11.53 -4.86
C ARG A 84 -19.91 11.73 -5.58
N LYS A 85 -19.95 12.68 -6.52
CA LYS A 85 -21.13 12.83 -7.39
C LYS A 85 -21.21 11.58 -8.28
N PRO A 86 -22.41 11.04 -8.54
CA PRO A 86 -22.59 9.97 -9.50
C PRO A 86 -22.16 10.42 -10.91
N LEU A 87 -21.87 9.46 -11.79
CA LEU A 87 -21.54 9.76 -13.19
C LEU A 87 -22.77 10.39 -13.88
N SER A 88 -22.51 11.21 -14.91
CA SER A 88 -23.60 11.85 -15.67
C SER A 88 -24.52 10.81 -16.30
N ALA A 89 -25.83 11.10 -16.35
CA ALA A 89 -26.82 10.24 -16.99
C ALA A 89 -26.70 10.20 -18.51
N ASP A 90 -26.06 11.20 -19.12
CA ASP A 90 -25.90 11.32 -20.57
C ASP A 90 -24.78 10.43 -21.14
N LEU A 91 -23.95 9.83 -20.28
CA LEU A 91 -22.89 8.93 -20.69
C LEU A 91 -23.50 7.59 -21.13
N PRO A 92 -23.06 7.00 -22.27
CA PRO A 92 -23.51 5.70 -22.69
C PRO A 92 -23.11 4.65 -21.66
N ARG A 93 -24.08 3.88 -21.16
CA ARG A 93 -23.88 2.82 -20.17
C ARG A 93 -23.93 1.47 -20.87
N ILE A 94 -22.95 0.61 -20.59
CA ILE A 94 -22.90 -0.77 -21.06
C ILE A 94 -23.00 -1.66 -19.81
N GLU A 95 -24.02 -2.51 -19.76
CA GLU A 95 -24.23 -3.45 -18.65
C GLU A 95 -23.37 -4.70 -18.85
N VAL A 96 -22.47 -4.97 -17.90
CA VAL A 96 -21.64 -6.18 -17.87
C VAL A 96 -22.01 -7.00 -16.64
N ILE A 97 -22.75 -8.08 -16.86
CA ILE A 97 -23.20 -8.98 -15.79
C ILE A 97 -22.08 -10.00 -15.52
N HIS A 98 -21.60 -10.02 -14.28
CA HIS A 98 -20.59 -10.97 -13.82
C HIS A 98 -21.28 -12.11 -13.06
N GLU A 99 -21.67 -13.16 -13.79
CA GLU A 99 -22.28 -14.35 -13.19
C GLU A 99 -21.22 -15.40 -12.83
N LEU A 100 -21.45 -16.10 -11.73
CA LEU A 100 -20.70 -17.30 -11.37
C LEU A 100 -21.00 -18.41 -12.36
N SER A 101 -20.02 -19.26 -12.60
CA SER A 101 -20.18 -20.45 -13.44
C SER A 101 -21.14 -21.48 -12.83
N GLU A 102 -21.73 -22.37 -13.64
CA GLU A 102 -22.73 -23.34 -13.17
C GLU A 102 -22.24 -24.25 -12.02
N HIS A 103 -20.96 -24.60 -12.04
CA HIS A 103 -20.35 -25.43 -11.00
C HIS A 103 -20.20 -24.69 -9.67
N GLU A 104 -19.92 -23.37 -9.70
CA GLU A 104 -19.84 -22.52 -8.51
C GLU A 104 -21.22 -22.16 -7.94
N LEU A 105 -22.26 -22.21 -8.78
CA LEU A 105 -23.65 -22.05 -8.37
C LEU A 105 -24.23 -23.30 -7.71
N THR A 106 -23.50 -24.41 -7.69
CA THR A 106 -23.95 -25.68 -7.08
C THR A 106 -23.35 -25.84 -5.68
N CYS A 107 -24.21 -26.07 -4.68
CA CYS A 107 -23.78 -26.36 -3.32
C CYS A 107 -23.28 -27.81 -3.21
N ALA A 108 -22.46 -28.12 -2.19
CA ALA A 108 -22.01 -29.48 -1.90
C ALA A 108 -23.17 -30.47 -1.64
N CYS A 109 -24.36 -29.98 -1.27
CA CYS A 109 -25.57 -30.78 -1.12
C CYS A 109 -26.33 -31.04 -2.44
N GLY A 110 -25.85 -30.53 -3.59
CA GLY A 110 -26.48 -30.69 -4.90
C GLY A 110 -27.59 -29.66 -5.21
N CYS A 111 -27.95 -28.80 -4.25
CA CYS A 111 -28.91 -27.72 -4.49
C CYS A 111 -28.24 -26.52 -5.18
N ARG A 112 -29.00 -25.81 -6.04
CA ARG A 112 -28.59 -24.53 -6.63
C ARG A 112 -28.58 -23.44 -5.57
N ARG A 113 -27.51 -22.66 -5.50
CA ARG A 113 -27.38 -21.49 -4.62
C ARG A 113 -28.38 -20.42 -5.07
N HIS A 114 -29.02 -19.77 -4.09
CA HIS A 114 -29.89 -18.63 -4.34
C HIS A 114 -29.06 -17.33 -4.35
N ALA A 115 -29.44 -16.37 -5.18
CA ALA A 115 -28.80 -15.07 -5.22
C ALA A 115 -29.15 -14.28 -3.95
N ILE A 116 -28.13 -13.74 -3.26
CA ILE A 116 -28.32 -12.94 -2.04
C ILE A 116 -27.57 -11.62 -2.22
N GLY A 117 -28.32 -10.54 -2.39
CA GLY A 117 -27.77 -9.21 -2.63
C GLY A 117 -27.26 -9.04 -4.06
N GLU A 118 -27.33 -7.80 -4.55
CA GLU A 118 -26.77 -7.39 -5.83
C GLU A 118 -25.88 -6.17 -5.55
N GLU A 119 -24.65 -6.21 -6.07
CA GLU A 119 -23.72 -5.08 -6.00
C GLU A 119 -23.53 -4.52 -7.41
N THR A 120 -23.88 -3.24 -7.58
CA THR A 120 -23.74 -2.52 -8.85
C THR A 120 -22.64 -1.48 -8.71
N SER A 121 -21.73 -1.43 -9.70
CA SER A 121 -20.66 -0.43 -9.75
C SER A 121 -20.61 0.20 -11.14
N GLU A 122 -20.45 1.53 -11.19
CA GLU A 122 -20.32 2.28 -12.43
C GLU A 122 -18.83 2.59 -12.69
N GLN A 123 -18.34 2.27 -13.89
CA GLN A 123 -16.95 2.52 -14.30
C GLN A 123 -16.93 3.24 -15.66
N LEU A 124 -15.92 4.10 -15.86
CA LEU A 124 -15.68 4.76 -17.15
C LEU A 124 -14.62 3.98 -17.93
N GLU A 125 -14.99 3.44 -19.08
CA GLU A 125 -14.04 2.90 -20.04
C GLU A 125 -13.52 4.03 -20.95
N ILE A 126 -12.22 4.33 -20.85
CA ILE A 126 -11.59 5.36 -21.67
C ILE A 126 -11.03 4.71 -22.93
N VAL A 127 -11.71 4.92 -24.06
CA VAL A 127 -11.19 4.51 -25.37
C VAL A 127 -10.11 5.51 -25.82
N PRO A 128 -8.90 5.06 -26.16
CA PRO A 128 -7.84 5.97 -26.62
C PRO A 128 -8.23 6.64 -27.94
N MET A 129 -7.70 7.85 -28.16
CA MET A 129 -7.91 8.60 -29.40
C MET A 129 -7.34 7.85 -30.60
N GLN A 130 -8.13 7.70 -31.65
CA GLN A 130 -7.69 7.13 -32.93
C GLN A 130 -7.38 8.26 -33.92
N ILE A 131 -6.28 8.14 -34.68
CA ILE A 131 -5.89 9.10 -35.72
C ILE A 131 -6.22 8.45 -37.08
N PRO A 132 -7.33 8.82 -37.74
CA PRO A 132 -7.66 8.29 -39.06
C PRO A 132 -6.78 8.96 -40.13
N THR A 133 -6.30 8.18 -41.09
CA THR A 133 -5.68 8.68 -42.32
C THR A 133 -6.77 9.02 -43.34
N SER A 134 -6.88 10.29 -43.73
CA SER A 134 -7.77 10.71 -44.81
C SER A 134 -6.98 10.96 -46.08
N ASP A 135 -7.21 10.15 -47.11
CA ASP A 135 -6.71 10.38 -48.46
C ASP A 135 -7.64 11.35 -49.19
N ALA A 136 -7.18 12.57 -49.44
CA ALA A 136 -7.89 13.54 -50.24
C ALA A 136 -7.42 13.45 -51.70
N ALA A 137 -8.31 13.00 -52.60
CA ALA A 137 -8.10 13.11 -54.03
C ALA A 137 -8.67 14.46 -54.51
N CYS A 138 -7.78 15.38 -54.91
CA CYS A 138 -8.19 16.58 -55.63
C CYS A 138 -8.57 16.17 -57.07
N LEU A 139 -9.83 16.42 -57.45
CA LEU A 139 -10.25 16.32 -58.85
C LEU A 139 -9.86 17.63 -59.54
N ASP A 140 -8.80 17.57 -60.33
CA ASP A 140 -8.43 18.67 -61.23
C ASP A 140 -9.49 18.79 -62.34
N ARG A 141 -10.00 20.01 -62.52
CA ARG A 141 -11.19 20.35 -63.31
C ARG A 141 -10.84 20.76 -64.73
#